data_AF-A0A1I5W5D0-F1
#
_entry.id   AF-A0A1I5W5D0-F1
#
_cell.length_a   1.000
_cell.length_b   1.000
_cell.length_c   1.000
_cell.angle_alpha   90.00
_cell.angle_beta   90.00
_cell.angle_gamma   90.00
#
_symmetry.space_group_name_H-M   'P 1'
#
loop_
_entity.id
_entity.type
_entity.pdbx_description
1 polymer ?
#
loop_
_entity_poly.entity_id
_entity_poly.type
_entity_poly.pdbx_seq_one_letter_code
_entity_poly.pdbx_strand_id
1 'polypeptide(L)' 'MDANIILVMLAGALIVEGLAYALAPSLVERLLEALAAMPIETRRTLGLVTAATGIVILWAAF' A
#
# COMPACT_ATOMS: atom_id res chain seq x y z
N MET A 1 4.29 15.07 16.98
CA MET A 1 3.33 14.69 15.93
C MET A 1 1.95 14.79 16.53
N ASP A 2 1.11 15.65 15.98
CA ASP A 2 -0.24 15.89 16.50
C ASP A 2 -1.17 14.74 16.08
N ALA A 3 -2.13 14.38 16.93
CA ALA A 3 -3.09 13.30 16.66
C ALA A 3 -3.85 13.48 15.32
N ASN A 4 -4.02 14.73 14.88
CA ASN A 4 -4.65 15.07 13.61
C ASN A 4 -3.89 14.53 12.39
N ILE A 5 -2.55 14.48 12.44
CA ILE A 5 -1.74 13.97 11.32
C ILE A 5 -2.00 12.48 11.10
N ILE A 6 -2.17 11.72 12.17
CA ILE A 6 -2.50 10.29 12.10
C ILE A 6 -3.87 10.10 11.42
N LEU A 7 -4.86 10.93 11.77
CA LEU A 7 -6.19 10.89 11.15
C LEU A 7 -6.13 11.22 9.66
N VAL A 8 -5.32 12.20 9.25
CA VAL A 8 -5.14 12.54 7.83
C VAL A 8 -4.51 11.39 7.05
N MET A 9 -3.45 10.77 7.57
CA MET A 9 -2.82 9.63 6.92
C MET A 9 -3.78 8.45 6.78
N LEU A 10 -4.58 8.17 7.83
CA LEU A 10 -5.58 7.10 7.79
C LEU A 10 -6.70 7.40 6.80
N ALA A 11 -7.23 8.64 6.79
CA ALA A 11 -8.26 9.05 5.85
C ALA A 11 -7.78 8.94 4.39
N GLY A 12 -6.55 9.39 4.11
CA GLY A 12 -5.93 9.25 2.79
C GLY A 12 -5.82 7.78 2.35
N ALA A 13 -5.36 6.90 3.24
CA ALA A 13 -5.27 5.47 2.96
C ALA A 13 -6.66 4.86 2.63
N LEU A 14 -7.68 5.16 3.43
CA LEU A 14 -9.05 4.69 3.21
C LEU A 14 -9.65 5.19 1.88
N ILE A 15 -9.40 6.44 1.52
CA ILE A 15 -9.86 7.00 0.23
C ILE A 15 -9.20 6.25 -0.93
N VAL A 16 -7.87 6.07 -0.90
CA VAL A 16 -7.15 5.38 -1.97
C VAL A 16 -7.59 3.93 -2.10
N GLU A 17 -7.71 3.19 -0.99
CA GLU A 17 -8.19 1.80 -1.00
C GLU A 17 -9.64 1.71 -1.48
N GLY A 18 -10.53 2.56 -0.97
CA GLY A 18 -11.94 2.59 -1.36
C GLY A 18 -12.12 2.88 -2.86
N LEU A 19 -11.33 3.80 -3.42
CA LEU A 19 -11.33 4.07 -4.85
C LEU A 19 -10.81 2.89 -5.67
N ALA A 20 -9.77 2.19 -5.20
CA ALA A 20 -9.30 0.98 -5.87
C ALA A 20 -10.42 -0.07 -5.98
N TYR A 21 -11.19 -0.27 -4.89
CA TYR A 21 -12.32 -1.19 -4.88
C TYR A 21 -13.50 -0.71 -5.72
N ALA A 22 -13.84 0.59 -5.66
CA ALA A 22 -15.00 1.14 -6.36
C ALA A 22 -14.79 1.30 -7.87
N LEU A 23 -13.60 1.73 -8.29
CA LEU A 23 -13.31 2.09 -9.67
C LEU A 23 -12.63 0.97 -10.47
N ALA A 24 -11.85 0.11 -9.81
CA ALA A 24 -11.07 -0.93 -10.49
C ALA A 24 -11.08 -2.28 -9.74
N PRO A 25 -12.25 -2.84 -9.40
CA PRO A 25 -12.34 -4.09 -8.63
C PRO A 25 -11.61 -5.26 -9.31
N SER A 26 -11.72 -5.38 -10.64
CA SER A 26 -11.05 -6.45 -11.40
C SER A 26 -9.52 -6.33 -11.43
N LEU A 27 -8.97 -5.12 -11.23
CA LEU A 27 -7.53 -4.94 -11.06
C LEU A 27 -7.08 -5.50 -9.72
N VAL A 28 -7.84 -5.25 -8.65
CA VAL A 28 -7.54 -5.77 -7.31
C VAL A 28 -7.54 -7.29 -7.32
N GLU A 29 -8.55 -7.92 -7.91
CA GLU A 29 -8.62 -9.39 -8.04
C GLU A 29 -7.38 -9.95 -8.76
N ARG A 30 -7.04 -9.39 -9.93
CA ARG A 30 -5.85 -9.82 -10.70
C ARG A 30 -4.54 -9.62 -9.94
N LEU A 31 -4.40 -8.54 -9.17
CA LEU A 31 -3.23 -8.30 -8.34
C LEU A 31 -3.14 -9.33 -7.22
N LEU A 32 -4.26 -9.66 -6.58
CA LEU A 32 -4.32 -10.68 -5.54
C LEU A 32 -4.00 -12.08 -6.11
N GLU A 33 -4.49 -12.43 -7.29
CA GLU A 33 -4.14 -13.67 -7.98
C GLU A 33 -2.64 -13.74 -8.30
N ALA A 34 -2.08 -12.65 -8.84
CA ALA A 34 -0.65 -12.57 -9.13
C ALA A 34 0.20 -12.71 -7.86
N LEU A 35 -0.19 -12.04 -6.77
CA LEU A 35 0.45 -12.19 -5.46
C LEU A 35 0.31 -13.62 -4.94
N ALA A 36 -0.87 -14.24 -5.09
CA ALA A 36 -1.15 -15.60 -4.65
C ALA A 36 -0.38 -16.67 -5.43
N ALA A 37 0.09 -16.38 -6.64
CA ALA A 37 0.95 -17.26 -7.43
C ALA A 37 2.44 -17.19 -7.02
N MET A 38 2.88 -16.16 -6.29
CA MET A 38 4.29 -16.00 -5.91
C MET A 38 4.68 -16.91 -4.72
N PRO A 39 5.94 -17.40 -4.65
CA PRO A 39 6.49 -18.01 -3.43
C PRO A 39 6.44 -17.05 -2.23
N ILE A 40 6.36 -17.58 -1.01
CA ILE A 40 6.21 -16.77 0.20
C ILE A 40 7.43 -15.85 0.43
N GLU A 41 8.63 -16.30 0.08
CA GLU A 41 9.88 -15.54 0.18
C GLU A 41 9.84 -14.31 -0.73
N THR A 42 9.34 -14.47 -1.96
CA THR A 42 9.19 -13.38 -2.93
C THR A 42 8.15 -12.37 -2.44
N ARG A 43 7.00 -12.81 -1.90
CA ARG A 43 5.99 -11.90 -1.33
C ARG A 43 6.54 -11.09 -0.17
N ARG A 44 7.32 -11.71 0.72
CA ARG A 44 7.96 -11.02 1.84
C ARG A 44 8.96 -9.99 1.35
N THR A 45 9.77 -10.35 0.37
CA THR A 45 10.77 -9.44 -0.23
C THR A 45 10.10 -8.24 -0.89
N LEU A 46 9.03 -8.48 -1.66
CA LEU A 46 8.22 -7.42 -2.27
C LEU A 46 7.67 -6.47 -1.20
N GLY A 47 7.07 -7.00 -0.13
CA GLY A 47 6.57 -6.19 0.98
C GLY A 47 7.65 -5.35 1.65
N LEU A 48 8.84 -5.92 1.89
CA LEU A 48 9.97 -5.21 2.48
C LEU A 48 10.49 -4.10 1.57
N VAL A 49 10.60 -4.34 0.25
CA VAL A 49 11.02 -3.33 -0.72
C VAL A 49 10.00 -2.19 -0.79
N THR A 50 8.70 -2.49 -0.81
CA THR A 50 7.64 -1.47 -0.80
C THR A 50 7.70 -0.62 0.46
N ALA A 51 7.85 -1.24 1.64
CA ALA A 51 7.97 -0.53 2.91
C ALA A 51 9.23 0.35 2.96
N ALA A 52 10.39 -0.19 2.58
CA ALA A 52 11.64 0.54 2.53
C ALA A 52 11.57 1.74 1.58
N THR A 53 10.95 1.57 0.41
CA THR A 53 10.72 2.65 -0.56
C THR A 53 9.86 3.75 0.04
N GLY A 54 8.76 3.40 0.74
CA GLY A 54 7.91 4.37 1.44
C GLY A 54 8.66 5.16 2.51
N ILE A 55 9.53 4.50 3.28
CA ILE A 55 10.39 5.16 4.28
C ILE A 55 11.35 6.14 3.61
N VAL A 56 11.99 5.75 2.50
CA VAL A 56 12.91 6.62 1.75
C VAL A 56 12.19 7.84 1.20
N ILE A 57 11.00 7.67 0.62
CA ILE A 57 10.17 8.78 0.11
C ILE A 57 9.79 9.72 1.26
N LEU A 58 9.31 9.17 2.38
CA LEU A 58 8.95 9.95 3.55
C LEU A 58 10.15 10.74 4.07
N TRP A 59 11.31 10.10 4.17
CA TRP A 59 12.55 10.74 4.60
C TRP A 59 12.99 11.87 3.66
N ALA A 60 12.84 11.70 2.34
CA ALA A 60 13.18 12.72 1.36
C ALA A 60 12.19 13.90 1.33
N ALA A 61 10.96 13.71 1.82
CA ALA A 61 9.94 14.74 1.88
C ALA A 61 10.02 15.63 3.14
N PHE A 62 10.77 15.19 4.16
CA PHE A 62 11.04 15.93 5.40
C PHE A 62 12.39 16.65 5.35
#